data_AF-A0A3E0W1V7-F1
#
_entry.id   AF-A0A3E0W1V7-F1
#
_cell.length_a   1.000
_cell.length_b   1.000
_cell.length_c   1.000
_cell.angle_alpha   90.00
_cell.angle_beta   90.00
_cell.angle_gamma   90.00
#
_symmetry.space_group_name_H-M   'P 1'
#
loop_
_entity.id
_entity.type
_entity.pdbx_description
1 polymer ?
#
loop_
_entity_poly.entity_id
_entity_poly.type
_entity_poly.pdbx_seq_one_letter_code
_entity_poly.pdbx_strand_id
1 'polypeptide(L)'
;MSPRKRLLVPGALAAALVVAALTGCAPTVALDPAAGATDPGCAEVMVRLPLTVAEETSRETNAQATAAWGSPASVLLRCGVAEYGPTTLPCLDIGTTTGQTGQSIQWIEDDSEKPSYTYTTFGRSPATQVIVDSTAVSATTVLIDLQSAIAAIPQTSVCTNPDDVLGTGGTATDGASDGATDPATSVPADTGAPFVIETTPPTPAG
;
A
#
# COMPACT_ATOMS: atom_id res chain seq x y z
N MET A 1 12.96 68.28 -22.94
CA MET A 1 12.24 67.02 -22.62
C MET A 1 13.00 65.86 -23.25
N SER A 2 13.77 65.10 -22.46
CA SER A 2 14.51 63.93 -22.97
C SER A 2 13.66 62.66 -22.81
N PRO A 3 13.57 61.78 -23.82
CA PRO A 3 12.80 60.56 -23.71
C PRO A 3 13.61 59.53 -22.91
N ARG A 4 13.11 59.15 -21.73
CA ARG A 4 13.66 58.01 -20.96
C ARG A 4 13.34 56.72 -21.72
N LYS A 5 14.32 56.18 -22.46
CA LYS A 5 14.27 54.81 -23.00
C LYS A 5 14.12 53.84 -21.82
N ARG A 6 12.92 53.27 -21.67
CA ARG A 6 12.70 52.11 -20.80
C ARG A 6 13.41 50.93 -21.44
N LEU A 7 14.61 50.60 -20.96
CA LEU A 7 15.23 49.31 -21.28
C LEU A 7 14.31 48.22 -20.72
N LEU A 8 13.60 47.53 -21.61
CA LEU A 8 12.95 46.27 -21.27
C LEU A 8 14.06 45.27 -20.94
N VAL A 9 14.13 44.88 -19.66
CA VAL A 9 15.12 43.94 -19.12
C VAL A 9 14.75 42.54 -19.62
N PRO A 10 15.53 41.92 -20.52
CA PRO A 10 15.25 40.57 -21.04
C PRO A 10 15.37 39.47 -19.95
N GLY A 11 15.88 39.80 -18.77
CA GLY A 11 16.03 38.87 -17.64
C GLY A 11 14.72 38.48 -16.94
N ALA A 12 13.66 39.29 -17.02
CA ALA A 12 12.41 39.00 -16.31
C ALA A 12 11.65 37.79 -16.89
N LEU A 13 11.71 37.61 -18.21
CA LEU A 13 11.05 36.48 -18.88
C LEU A 13 11.82 35.17 -18.64
N ALA A 14 13.16 35.23 -18.62
CA ALA A 14 14.01 34.08 -18.31
C ALA A 14 13.84 33.63 -16.84
N ALA A 15 13.73 34.57 -15.91
CA ALA A 15 13.47 34.26 -14.49
C ALA A 15 12.09 33.61 -14.29
N ALA A 16 11.04 34.09 -14.97
CA ALA A 16 9.71 33.51 -14.88
C ALA A 16 9.65 32.07 -15.44
N LEU A 17 10.37 31.80 -16.53
CA LEU A 17 10.50 30.45 -17.11
C LEU A 17 11.25 29.49 -16.18
N VAL A 18 12.29 29.96 -15.48
CA VAL A 18 13.01 29.14 -14.49
C VAL A 18 12.12 28.83 -13.30
N VAL A 19 11.40 29.81 -12.73
CA VAL A 19 10.51 29.57 -11.58
C VAL A 19 9.37 28.60 -11.92
N ALA A 20 8.78 28.69 -13.12
CA ALA A 20 7.75 27.76 -13.57
C ALA A 20 8.28 26.32 -13.81
N ALA A 21 9.57 26.16 -14.08
CA ALA A 21 10.19 24.85 -14.24
C ALA A 21 10.41 24.12 -12.89
N LEU A 22 10.45 24.83 -11.76
CA LEU A 22 10.67 24.23 -10.44
C LEU A 22 9.39 23.73 -9.75
N THR A 23 8.20 24.14 -10.20
CA THR A 23 6.91 23.77 -9.55
C THR A 23 6.31 22.45 -10.07
N GLY A 24 7.06 21.66 -10.86
CA GLY A 24 6.56 20.44 -11.50
C GLY A 24 6.81 19.13 -10.74
N CYS A 25 7.58 19.14 -9.65
CA CYS A 25 7.86 17.93 -8.88
C CYS A 25 6.73 17.67 -7.88
N ALA A 26 6.00 16.56 -8.07
CA ALA A 26 5.10 16.06 -7.04
C ALA A 26 5.92 15.70 -5.78
N PRO A 27 5.44 16.03 -4.57
CA PRO A 27 6.16 15.74 -3.35
C PRO A 27 6.31 14.22 -3.13
N THR A 28 7.55 13.80 -2.85
CA THR A 28 7.88 12.42 -2.48
C THR A 28 7.21 12.05 -1.15
N VAL A 29 6.61 10.86 -1.09
CA VAL A 29 6.02 10.33 0.16
C VAL A 29 7.15 9.80 1.03
N ALA A 30 7.25 10.33 2.25
CA ALA A 30 8.24 9.90 3.23
C ALA A 30 7.77 8.62 3.93
N LEU A 31 8.53 7.53 3.77
CA LEU A 31 8.26 6.23 4.39
C LEU A 31 9.55 5.66 4.99
N ASP A 32 9.41 4.65 5.83
CA ASP A 32 10.54 3.85 6.32
C ASP A 32 10.56 2.47 5.63
N PRO A 33 11.76 1.93 5.33
CA PRO A 33 11.87 0.57 4.84
C PRO A 33 11.55 -0.42 5.96
N ALA A 34 10.95 -1.55 5.62
CA ALA A 34 10.81 -2.67 6.55
C ALA A 34 12.18 -3.33 6.81
N ALA A 35 12.32 -4.05 7.94
CA ALA A 35 13.56 -4.72 8.30
C ALA A 35 14.11 -5.67 7.20
N GLY A 36 13.22 -6.34 6.47
CA GLY A 36 13.53 -7.23 5.35
C GLY A 36 13.49 -6.57 3.97
N ALA A 37 13.48 -5.23 3.85
CA ALA A 37 13.29 -4.53 2.57
C ALA A 37 14.35 -4.85 1.49
N THR A 38 15.50 -5.40 1.87
CA THR A 38 16.58 -5.79 0.94
C THR A 38 16.45 -7.22 0.39
N ASP A 39 15.39 -7.95 0.78
CA ASP A 39 15.15 -9.30 0.28
C ASP A 39 14.88 -9.30 -1.24
N PRO A 40 15.50 -10.20 -2.03
CA PRO A 40 15.27 -10.28 -3.46
C PRO A 40 13.81 -10.49 -3.88
N GLY A 41 13.00 -11.15 -3.04
CA GLY A 41 11.55 -11.29 -3.27
C GLY A 41 10.83 -9.94 -3.29
N CYS A 42 11.28 -8.98 -2.48
CA CYS A 42 10.76 -7.61 -2.55
C CYS A 42 11.14 -6.90 -3.84
N ALA A 43 12.35 -7.13 -4.37
CA ALA A 43 12.72 -6.58 -5.68
C ALA A 43 11.79 -7.10 -6.78
N GLU A 44 11.43 -8.38 -6.76
CA GLU A 44 10.48 -8.98 -7.70
C GLU A 44 9.07 -8.36 -7.58
N VAL A 45 8.60 -8.04 -6.37
CA VAL A 45 7.34 -7.29 -6.17
C VAL A 45 7.45 -5.90 -6.77
N MET A 46 8.49 -5.14 -6.41
CA MET A 46 8.63 -3.73 -6.80
C MET A 46 8.67 -3.53 -8.32
N VAL A 47 9.35 -4.39 -9.07
CA VAL A 47 9.45 -4.28 -10.54
C VAL A 47 8.16 -4.65 -11.29
N ARG A 48 7.18 -5.23 -10.59
CA ARG A 48 5.87 -5.62 -11.13
C ARG A 48 4.73 -4.72 -10.67
N LEU A 49 5.00 -3.74 -9.80
CA LEU A 49 3.97 -2.83 -9.31
C LEU A 49 3.33 -2.05 -10.46
N PRO A 50 1.99 -1.94 -10.48
CA PRO A 50 1.30 -1.16 -11.49
C PRO A 50 1.48 0.35 -11.24
N LEU A 51 1.44 1.12 -12.33
CA LEU A 51 1.47 2.60 -12.26
C LEU A 51 0.19 3.18 -11.64
N THR A 52 -0.89 2.40 -11.58
CA THR A 52 -2.18 2.80 -11.04
C THR A 52 -2.75 1.68 -10.19
N VAL A 53 -3.30 2.03 -9.03
CA VAL A 53 -3.97 1.12 -8.08
C VAL A 53 -5.25 1.80 -7.60
N ALA A 54 -6.40 1.14 -7.74
CA ALA A 54 -7.71 1.70 -7.43
C ALA A 54 -7.93 3.10 -8.06
N GLU A 55 -7.53 3.25 -9.33
CA GLU A 55 -7.55 4.51 -10.10
C GLU A 55 -6.58 5.61 -9.61
N GLU A 56 -5.87 5.37 -8.51
CA GLU A 56 -4.87 6.29 -7.96
C GLU A 56 -3.51 6.13 -8.65
N THR A 57 -2.88 7.25 -9.00
CA THR A 57 -1.57 7.24 -9.68
C THR A 57 -0.43 7.03 -8.68
N SER A 58 0.59 6.25 -9.06
CA SER A 58 1.78 6.00 -8.25
C SER A 58 2.54 7.29 -7.91
N ARG A 59 3.12 7.34 -6.72
CA ARG A 59 3.97 8.41 -6.23
C ARG A 59 5.36 7.90 -5.88
N GLU A 60 6.32 8.79 -6.04
CA GLU A 60 7.69 8.56 -5.59
C GLU A 60 7.72 8.41 -4.07
N THR A 61 8.46 7.42 -3.60
CA THR A 61 8.79 7.20 -2.19
C THR A 61 10.30 7.31 -1.98
N ASN A 62 10.74 7.52 -0.74
CA ASN A 62 12.17 7.68 -0.41
C ASN A 62 12.78 6.47 0.34
N ALA A 63 12.04 5.37 0.48
CA ALA A 63 12.48 4.16 1.17
C ALA A 63 12.48 2.93 0.26
N GLN A 64 13.39 2.00 0.54
CA GLN A 64 13.50 0.75 -0.22
C GLN A 64 12.27 -0.12 -0.04
N ALA A 65 11.88 -0.82 -1.11
CA ALA A 65 10.73 -1.73 -1.13
C ALA A 65 9.42 -1.08 -0.63
N THR A 66 9.24 0.21 -0.91
CA THR A 66 8.01 0.95 -0.60
C THR A 66 7.39 1.57 -1.84
N ALA A 67 6.07 1.70 -1.85
CA ALA A 67 5.32 2.41 -2.89
C ALA A 67 4.12 3.16 -2.27
N ALA A 68 3.63 4.17 -2.99
CA ALA A 68 2.46 4.93 -2.58
C ALA A 68 1.62 5.29 -3.81
N TRP A 69 0.31 5.43 -3.64
CA TRP A 69 -0.61 5.90 -4.67
C TRP A 69 -1.55 6.98 -4.10
N GLY A 70 -1.87 7.97 -4.93
CA GLY A 70 -2.85 9.02 -4.66
C GLY A 70 -2.31 10.30 -4.01
N SER A 71 -3.07 11.39 -4.10
CA SER A 71 -2.67 12.72 -3.58
C SER A 71 -3.82 13.43 -2.84
N PRO A 72 -3.87 13.41 -1.49
CA PRO A 72 -2.93 12.76 -0.56
C PRO A 72 -2.89 11.23 -0.73
N ALA A 73 -1.82 10.59 -0.25
CA ALA A 73 -1.66 9.15 -0.44
C ALA A 73 -2.80 8.39 0.24
N SER A 74 -3.51 7.53 -0.49
CA SER A 74 -4.61 6.71 0.02
C SER A 74 -4.23 5.22 0.10
N VAL A 75 -3.14 4.84 -0.56
CA VAL A 75 -2.57 3.50 -0.53
C VAL A 75 -1.07 3.58 -0.29
N LEU A 76 -0.57 2.85 0.70
CA LEU A 76 0.86 2.66 0.94
C LEU A 76 1.20 1.18 0.89
N LEU A 77 2.36 0.84 0.36
CA LEU A 77 2.89 -0.52 0.33
C LEU A 77 4.31 -0.52 0.90
N ARG A 78 4.63 -1.52 1.73
CA ARG A 78 6.01 -1.86 2.09
C ARG A 78 6.21 -3.37 2.09
N CYS A 79 7.31 -3.85 1.53
CA CYS A 79 7.68 -5.27 1.52
C CYS A 79 8.85 -5.54 2.47
N GLY A 80 8.88 -6.75 3.05
CA GLY A 80 9.91 -7.18 4.00
C GLY A 80 9.51 -6.96 5.46
N VAL A 81 8.21 -6.87 5.75
CA VAL A 81 7.71 -6.79 7.12
C VAL A 81 7.79 -8.16 7.81
N ALA A 82 7.64 -8.18 9.14
CA ALA A 82 7.55 -9.41 9.88
C ALA A 82 6.36 -10.25 9.41
N GLU A 83 6.59 -11.54 9.20
CA GLU A 83 5.54 -12.49 8.85
C GLU A 83 4.61 -12.73 10.03
N TYR A 84 3.33 -12.95 9.74
CA TYR A 84 2.37 -13.37 10.75
C TYR A 84 2.59 -14.84 11.11
N GLY A 85 2.63 -15.11 12.42
CA GLY A 85 2.36 -16.44 12.96
C GLY A 85 0.86 -16.72 13.03
N PRO A 86 0.43 -17.73 13.82
CA PRO A 86 -0.98 -17.95 14.12
C PRO A 86 -1.64 -16.67 14.69
N THR A 87 -2.78 -16.30 14.13
CA THR A 87 -3.53 -15.08 14.51
C THR A 87 -5.03 -15.34 14.45
N THR A 88 -5.79 -14.54 15.19
CA THR A 88 -7.27 -14.50 15.15
C THR A 88 -7.80 -13.33 14.33
N LEU A 89 -6.93 -12.47 13.80
CA LEU A 89 -7.31 -11.41 12.89
C LEU A 89 -8.00 -11.98 11.64
N PRO A 90 -8.98 -11.27 11.05
CA PRO A 90 -9.63 -11.71 9.82
C PRO A 90 -8.60 -12.01 8.74
N CYS A 91 -8.76 -13.17 8.09
CA CYS A 91 -7.97 -13.49 6.90
C CYS A 91 -8.85 -13.45 5.66
N LEU A 92 -8.45 -12.63 4.70
CA LEU A 92 -9.10 -12.46 3.42
C LEU A 92 -8.40 -13.28 2.34
N ASP A 93 -9.20 -13.99 1.56
CA ASP A 93 -8.77 -14.66 0.35
C ASP A 93 -9.16 -13.81 -0.88
N ILE A 94 -8.19 -13.14 -1.49
CA ILE A 94 -8.43 -12.20 -2.61
C ILE A 94 -7.75 -12.72 -3.90
N GLY A 95 -8.56 -12.92 -4.95
CA GLY A 95 -8.10 -13.33 -6.28
C GLY A 95 -9.08 -14.23 -7.02
N THR A 96 -8.74 -14.61 -8.26
CA THR A 96 -9.56 -15.54 -9.05
C THR A 96 -9.01 -16.98 -9.02
N THR A 97 -9.84 -17.90 -8.56
CA THR A 97 -9.70 -19.35 -8.80
C THR A 97 -10.21 -19.67 -10.21
N THR A 98 -9.42 -19.40 -11.24
CA THR A 98 -9.71 -19.95 -12.57
C THR A 98 -8.43 -20.43 -13.24
N GLY A 99 -8.13 -21.71 -13.06
CA GLY A 99 -7.03 -22.42 -13.72
C GLY A 99 -5.89 -22.76 -12.77
N GLN A 100 -5.24 -23.90 -13.01
CA GLN A 100 -4.17 -24.52 -12.23
C GLN A 100 -2.84 -23.72 -12.18
N THR A 101 -2.92 -22.40 -12.34
CA THR A 101 -1.83 -21.42 -12.24
C THR A 101 -2.21 -20.13 -11.47
N GLY A 102 -3.46 -19.97 -11.02
CA GLY A 102 -3.93 -18.77 -10.30
C GLY A 102 -4.06 -19.03 -8.79
N GLN A 103 -3.03 -18.68 -8.01
CA GLN A 103 -3.11 -18.68 -6.55
C GLN A 103 -3.73 -17.36 -6.11
N SER A 104 -4.80 -17.42 -5.34
CA SER A 104 -5.29 -16.25 -4.61
C SER A 104 -4.30 -15.86 -3.50
N ILE A 105 -4.33 -14.58 -3.11
CA ILE A 105 -3.43 -14.04 -2.09
C ILE A 105 -4.20 -13.97 -0.78
N GLN A 106 -3.60 -14.56 0.25
CA GLN A 106 -4.12 -14.55 1.61
C GLN A 106 -3.62 -13.28 2.33
N TRP A 107 -4.53 -12.51 2.91
CA TRP A 107 -4.22 -11.25 3.59
C TRP A 107 -4.77 -11.27 5.01
N ILE A 108 -3.93 -11.00 6.00
CA ILE A 108 -4.39 -10.69 7.35
C ILE A 108 -4.82 -9.22 7.38
N GLU A 109 -6.07 -8.96 7.74
CA GLU A 109 -6.61 -7.62 7.95
C GLU A 109 -6.46 -7.20 9.41
N ASP A 110 -5.86 -6.03 9.62
CA ASP A 110 -5.81 -5.33 10.90
C ASP A 110 -6.58 -4.01 10.76
N ASP A 111 -7.59 -3.87 11.61
CA ASP A 111 -8.59 -2.82 11.57
C ASP A 111 -8.49 -1.87 12.78
N SER A 112 -7.39 -1.96 13.52
CA SER A 112 -7.15 -1.18 14.75
C SER A 112 -6.99 0.32 14.52
N GLU A 113 -6.61 0.74 13.31
CA GLU A 113 -6.35 2.14 12.95
C GLU A 113 -7.42 2.75 12.01
N LYS A 114 -8.64 2.21 12.02
CA LYS A 114 -9.77 2.73 11.21
C LYS A 114 -9.84 4.28 11.22
N PRO A 115 -10.02 4.92 10.05
CA PRO A 115 -10.37 4.32 8.75
C PRO A 115 -9.18 3.82 7.92
N SER A 116 -7.97 3.80 8.49
CA SER A 116 -6.78 3.22 7.87
C SER A 116 -6.73 1.72 8.17
N TYR A 117 -6.88 0.87 7.16
CA TYR A 117 -6.80 -0.58 7.30
C TYR A 117 -5.44 -1.08 6.85
N THR A 118 -4.87 -2.02 7.61
CA THR A 118 -3.60 -2.65 7.28
C THR A 118 -3.83 -4.07 6.82
N TYR A 119 -3.31 -4.42 5.66
CA TYR A 119 -3.36 -5.75 5.07
C TYR A 119 -1.95 -6.30 4.95
N THR A 120 -1.67 -7.47 5.54
CA THR A 120 -0.36 -8.11 5.43
C THR A 120 -0.50 -9.50 4.83
N THR A 121 0.33 -9.83 3.83
CA THR A 121 0.27 -11.13 3.18
C THR A 121 0.56 -12.27 4.16
N PHE A 122 -0.28 -13.29 4.16
CA PHE A 122 -0.07 -14.51 4.94
C PHE A 122 0.59 -15.61 4.10
N GLY A 123 1.49 -16.38 4.73
CA GLY A 123 2.15 -17.52 4.08
C GLY A 123 3.08 -17.13 2.93
N ARG A 124 3.69 -15.95 2.98
CA ARG A 124 4.67 -15.45 1.99
C ARG A 124 5.87 -14.89 2.72
N SER A 125 7.06 -15.25 2.24
CA SER A 125 8.34 -14.80 2.78
C SER A 125 9.17 -14.24 1.63
N PRO A 126 9.48 -12.92 1.60
CA PRO A 126 9.11 -11.90 2.58
C PRO A 126 7.60 -11.56 2.58
N ALA A 127 7.09 -11.06 3.70
CA ALA A 127 5.71 -10.55 3.77
C ALA A 127 5.62 -9.11 3.23
N THR A 128 4.50 -8.79 2.59
CA THR A 128 4.17 -7.44 2.11
C THR A 128 2.99 -6.89 2.91
N GLN A 129 3.11 -5.64 3.32
CA GLN A 129 2.07 -4.87 4.00
C GLN A 129 1.54 -3.78 3.08
N VAL A 130 0.22 -3.61 3.07
CA VAL A 130 -0.51 -2.57 2.34
C VAL A 130 -1.41 -1.85 3.32
N ILE A 131 -1.33 -0.53 3.36
CA ILE A 131 -2.24 0.31 4.14
C ILE A 131 -3.19 1.03 3.19
N VAL A 132 -4.47 1.03 3.53
CA VAL A 132 -5.53 1.60 2.70
C VAL A 132 -6.41 2.53 3.54
N ASP A 133 -6.58 3.77 3.09
CA ASP A 133 -7.63 4.65 3.58
C ASP A 133 -8.98 4.26 2.96
N SER A 134 -9.84 3.61 3.77
CA SER A 134 -11.14 3.13 3.31
C SER A 134 -12.13 4.25 2.99
N THR A 135 -11.84 5.50 3.36
CA THR A 135 -12.67 6.65 2.99
C THR A 135 -12.39 7.16 1.58
N ALA A 136 -11.22 6.82 1.03
CA ALA A 136 -10.77 7.26 -0.29
C ALA A 136 -10.93 6.17 -1.35
N VAL A 137 -10.54 4.92 -1.06
CA VAL A 137 -10.53 3.82 -2.04
C VAL A 137 -11.03 2.50 -1.44
N SER A 138 -11.44 1.58 -2.32
CA SER A 138 -11.84 0.22 -1.94
C SER A 138 -10.63 -0.68 -1.70
N ALA A 139 -10.48 -1.22 -0.49
CA ALA A 139 -9.41 -2.16 -0.17
C ALA A 139 -9.41 -3.39 -1.09
N THR A 140 -10.56 -3.98 -1.39
CA THR A 140 -10.66 -5.12 -2.32
C THR A 140 -10.10 -4.78 -3.70
N THR A 141 -10.40 -3.58 -4.22
CA THR A 141 -9.88 -3.13 -5.52
C THR A 141 -8.36 -2.98 -5.46
N VAL A 142 -7.84 -2.34 -4.40
CA VAL A 142 -6.40 -2.20 -4.17
C VAL A 142 -5.69 -3.56 -4.17
N LEU A 143 -6.20 -4.52 -3.40
CA LEU A 143 -5.60 -5.85 -3.26
C LEU A 143 -5.66 -6.67 -4.56
N ILE A 144 -6.71 -6.50 -5.37
CA ILE A 144 -6.82 -7.12 -6.70
C ILE A 144 -5.78 -6.53 -7.66
N ASP A 145 -5.65 -5.20 -7.72
CA ASP A 145 -4.70 -4.54 -8.63
C ASP A 145 -3.24 -4.94 -8.32
N LEU A 146 -2.93 -5.15 -7.03
CA LEU A 146 -1.61 -5.59 -6.57
C LEU A 146 -1.36 -7.09 -6.73
N GLN A 147 -2.39 -7.90 -7.02
CA GLN A 147 -2.33 -9.36 -6.98
C GLN A 147 -1.16 -9.92 -7.82
N SER A 148 -0.99 -9.40 -9.04
CA SER A 148 0.05 -9.89 -9.97
C SER A 148 1.48 -9.63 -9.48
N ALA A 149 1.71 -8.50 -8.80
CA ALA A 149 3.02 -8.17 -8.23
C ALA A 149 3.31 -9.05 -7.00
N ILE A 150 2.34 -9.19 -6.11
CA ILE A 150 2.47 -9.99 -4.88
C ILE A 150 2.60 -11.48 -5.17
N ALA A 151 1.98 -11.96 -6.25
CA ALA A 151 2.09 -13.35 -6.72
C ALA A 151 3.53 -13.77 -7.08
N ALA A 152 4.47 -12.83 -7.25
CA ALA A 152 5.87 -13.14 -7.51
C ALA A 152 6.56 -13.85 -6.33
N ILE A 153 6.07 -13.66 -5.10
CA ILE A 153 6.56 -14.36 -3.91
C ILE A 153 5.76 -15.67 -3.78
N PRO A 154 6.37 -16.85 -3.63
CA PRO A 154 5.62 -18.10 -3.50
C PRO A 154 4.75 -18.16 -2.24
N GLN A 155 3.58 -18.79 -2.34
CA GLN A 155 2.71 -19.07 -1.18
C GLN A 155 3.11 -20.40 -0.53
N THR A 156 3.40 -20.37 0.76
CA THR A 156 3.82 -21.53 1.56
C THR A 156 2.77 -21.97 2.57
N SER A 157 1.87 -21.05 2.95
CA SER A 157 0.76 -21.30 3.87
C SER A 157 -0.50 -20.60 3.40
N VAL A 158 -1.66 -21.13 3.79
CA VAL A 158 -2.97 -20.54 3.51
C VAL A 158 -3.77 -20.42 4.79
N CYS A 159 -4.75 -19.53 4.78
CA CYS A 159 -5.66 -19.40 5.91
C CYS A 159 -6.54 -20.64 6.03
N THR A 160 -6.85 -21.02 7.27
CA THR A 160 -7.71 -22.15 7.58
C THR A 160 -9.02 -21.63 8.14
N ASN A 161 -10.14 -21.91 7.45
CA ASN A 161 -11.46 -21.65 8.02
C ASN A 161 -11.88 -22.84 8.91
N PRO A 162 -12.57 -22.62 10.05
CA PRO A 162 -13.29 -23.67 10.77
C PRO A 162 -14.02 -24.68 9.87
N ASP A 163 -14.64 -24.22 8.79
CA ASP A 163 -15.37 -25.12 7.88
C ASP A 163 -14.44 -26.04 7.05
N ASP A 164 -13.21 -25.61 6.78
CA ASP A 164 -12.20 -26.40 6.06
C ASP A 164 -11.67 -27.55 6.92
N VAL A 165 -11.50 -27.29 8.22
CA VAL A 165 -11.04 -28.31 9.17
C VAL A 165 -12.15 -29.27 9.59
N LEU A 166 -13.42 -28.82 9.52
CA LEU A 166 -14.59 -29.64 9.82
C LEU A 166 -15.13 -30.39 8.59
N GLY A 167 -14.64 -30.10 7.38
CA GLY A 167 -15.04 -30.79 6.15
C GLY A 167 -16.41 -30.37 5.59
N THR A 168 -16.90 -29.19 5.97
CA THR A 168 -18.26 -28.70 5.65
C THR A 168 -18.27 -27.72 4.47
N GLY A 169 -17.13 -27.43 3.83
CA GLY A 169 -16.94 -26.41 2.78
C GLY A 169 -17.68 -26.59 1.44
N GLY A 170 -18.79 -27.33 1.41
CA GLY A 170 -19.69 -27.41 0.25
C GLY A 170 -20.79 -26.35 0.30
N THR A 171 -20.54 -25.19 -0.32
CA THR A 171 -21.51 -24.16 -0.76
C THR A 171 -22.64 -23.84 0.23
N ALA A 172 -22.44 -22.83 1.07
CA ALA A 172 -23.55 -22.12 1.71
C ALA A 172 -23.32 -20.60 1.61
N THR A 173 -24.02 -20.00 0.65
CA THR A 173 -24.41 -18.59 0.67
C THR A 173 -25.29 -18.37 1.90
N ASP A 174 -24.83 -17.58 2.86
CA ASP A 174 -25.59 -16.51 3.54
C ASP A 174 -24.84 -16.02 4.78
N GLY A 175 -24.81 -14.70 4.95
CA GLY A 175 -24.07 -14.03 6.01
C GLY A 175 -24.77 -14.07 7.37
N ALA A 176 -23.97 -13.89 8.42
CA ALA A 176 -24.32 -13.17 9.64
C ALA A 176 -23.04 -12.99 10.47
N SER A 177 -22.60 -11.73 10.59
CA SER A 177 -21.67 -11.32 11.64
C SER A 177 -22.40 -11.37 12.98
N ASP A 178 -21.76 -11.94 14.00
CA ASP A 178 -22.06 -11.58 15.38
C ASP A 178 -20.75 -11.42 16.15
N GLY A 179 -20.63 -10.27 16.80
CA GLY A 179 -19.44 -9.84 17.52
C GLY A 179 -19.26 -10.62 18.81
N ALA A 180 -18.00 -10.94 19.11
CA ALA A 180 -17.55 -11.28 20.45
C ALA A 180 -16.23 -10.55 20.72
N THR A 181 -16.25 -9.76 21.78
CA THR A 181 -15.15 -8.90 22.25
C THR A 181 -14.14 -9.68 23.10
N ASP A 182 -12.90 -9.18 23.12
CA ASP A 182 -11.75 -9.44 24.03
C ASP A 182 -10.89 -10.69 23.79
N PRO A 183 -9.61 -10.75 24.26
CA PRO A 183 -8.70 -9.71 24.77
C PRO A 183 -7.34 -9.64 24.04
N ALA A 184 -6.68 -8.47 24.08
CA ALA A 184 -5.26 -8.18 23.82
C ALA A 184 -4.45 -9.15 22.91
N THR A 185 -4.45 -8.88 21.60
CA THR A 185 -3.53 -9.49 20.62
C THR A 185 -2.26 -8.65 20.51
N SER A 186 -1.09 -9.26 20.70
CA SER A 186 0.19 -8.60 20.52
C SER A 186 0.51 -8.44 19.03
N VAL A 187 0.35 -7.22 18.51
CA VAL A 187 0.92 -6.79 17.22
C VAL A 187 2.44 -6.85 17.32
N PRO A 188 3.19 -7.45 16.38
CA PRO A 188 4.63 -7.35 16.37
C PRO A 188 5.05 -5.90 16.11
N ALA A 189 5.68 -5.29 17.12
CA ALA A 189 6.19 -3.93 17.03
C ALA A 189 7.45 -3.91 16.14
N ASP A 190 7.28 -3.47 14.89
CA ASP A 190 8.37 -2.98 14.06
C ASP A 190 8.78 -1.60 14.60
N THR A 191 10.04 -1.42 15.00
CA THR A 191 10.51 -0.26 15.77
C THR A 191 10.81 0.97 14.89
N GLY A 192 10.33 0.99 13.64
CA GLY A 192 10.40 2.12 12.71
C GLY A 192 9.35 3.19 13.00
N ALA A 193 9.46 4.37 12.38
CA ALA A 193 8.44 5.41 12.50
C ALA A 193 7.07 4.92 11.96
N PRO A 194 5.94 5.56 12.31
CA PRO A 194 4.64 5.03 11.94
C PRO A 194 4.51 4.97 10.41
N PHE A 195 4.43 3.76 9.86
CA PHE A 195 4.00 3.53 8.49
C PHE A 195 2.49 3.75 8.47
N VAL A 196 2.07 4.99 8.23
CA VAL A 196 0.67 5.42 8.29
C VAL A 196 0.35 6.35 7.13
N ILE A 197 -0.92 6.43 6.76
CA ILE A 197 -1.42 7.38 5.75
C ILE A 197 -1.06 8.82 6.17
N GLU A 198 -0.58 9.62 5.21
CA GLU A 198 -0.27 11.03 5.41
C GLU A 198 -1.58 11.80 5.69
N THR A 199 -1.87 12.11 6.96
CA THR A 199 -3.12 12.76 7.37
C THR A 199 -3.20 14.24 7.01
N THR A 200 -2.10 14.84 6.54
CA THR A 200 -2.02 16.26 6.18
C THR A 200 -1.44 16.40 4.78
N PRO A 201 -2.11 17.06 3.82
CA PRO A 201 -1.54 17.27 2.50
C PRO A 201 -0.21 18.05 2.60
N PRO A 202 0.77 17.76 1.72
CA PRO A 202 2.06 18.42 1.75
C PRO A 202 1.86 19.93 1.63
N THR A 203 2.39 20.68 2.59
CA THR A 203 2.34 22.14 2.55
C THR A 203 3.09 22.61 1.29
N PRO A 204 2.48 23.45 0.43
CA PRO A 204 3.18 23.95 -0.74
C PRO A 204 4.43 24.71 -0.28
N ALA A 205 5.61 24.30 -0.76
CA ALA A 205 6.84 25.04 -0.55
C ALA A 205 6.70 26.40 -1.26
N GLY A 206 6.61 27.47 -0.48
CA GLY A 206 6.52 28.86 -0.95
C GLY A 206 7.86 29.49 -1.27
#